data_AF-A0A2I1HQH7-F1
#
_entry.id   AF-A0A2I1HQH7-F1
#
_cell.length_a   1.000
_cell.length_b   1.000
_cell.length_c   1.000
_cell.angle_alpha   90.00
_cell.angle_beta   90.00
_cell.angle_gamma   90.00
#
_symmetry.space_group_name_H-M   'P 1'
#
loop_
_entity.id
_entity.type
_entity.pdbx_description
1 polymer ?
#
loop_
_entity_poly.entity_id
_entity_poly.type
_entity_poly.pdbx_seq_one_letter_code
_entity_poly.pdbx_strand_id
1 'polypeptide(L)'
;MFLANYEGINENEFKVILRSIILSLLIISEKSDIVLGINENIQKLINEFRNNSSNRKKIDSDFYLELLFIENFIEKYDIEILDLNARNYKITKELRLKARENLKSKEIIKYNFEIIDDALITNEFNLYWNQRLINGGYRGWRKKITNVIWKNEILNSNRLDDLFMYNYKREYDWQTTLEFISNRIECSKRQCGTKDTYERSYRIKNLLKDQPTYDTLFRRNTNKIEDNKCIRCKKNEIENWEHLWICEDNDNDLNEIIYESISRFEQILKESNQNEEVTIMRNFNIEFINILESPSIILRGKSRIWELIRGIYNNKFNDITKKKEERDLIKKLWRFVYNEIKNRIWIPRCDEVKRLEEKDGIKKAELRKRKNEKDTDLDNNSNSETKQRKNKKTKTTENIEKEKKNSVKIKNKITIATRDKLIGKVIDGINIEKNWDTTIKVQDYIEISHLD
;
A
#
# COMPACT_ATOMS: atom_id res chain seq x y z
N MET A 1 5.87 -40.90 28.49
CA MET A 1 5.75 -40.44 27.08
C MET A 1 4.82 -39.25 27.07
N PHE A 2 5.33 -38.06 26.74
CA PHE A 2 4.51 -36.85 26.64
C PHE A 2 4.02 -36.70 25.20
N LEU A 3 2.74 -36.39 25.05
CA LEU A 3 2.09 -36.11 23.78
C LEU A 3 1.48 -34.71 23.88
N ALA A 4 1.94 -33.80 23.04
CA ALA A 4 1.37 -32.47 22.90
C ALA A 4 0.43 -32.47 21.70
N ASN A 5 -0.86 -32.19 21.93
CA ASN A 5 -1.81 -31.89 20.87
C ASN A 5 -2.10 -30.39 20.93
N TYR A 6 -2.06 -29.73 19.79
CA TYR A 6 -2.34 -28.30 19.67
C TYR A 6 -3.67 -28.10 18.95
N GLU A 7 -4.65 -27.50 19.62
CA GLU A 7 -5.89 -27.04 19.02
C GLU A 7 -5.77 -25.55 18.78
N GLY A 8 -5.53 -25.14 17.52
CA GLY A 8 -5.41 -23.72 17.22
C GLY A 8 -5.57 -23.39 15.74
N ILE A 9 -5.86 -22.13 15.48
CA ILE A 9 -6.11 -21.58 14.15
C ILE A 9 -4.82 -20.89 13.68
N ASN A 10 -4.23 -21.37 12.58
CA ASN A 10 -3.13 -20.72 11.84
C ASN A 10 -1.83 -20.40 12.62
N GLU A 11 -1.37 -21.26 13.54
CA GLU A 11 0.01 -21.16 14.03
C GLU A 11 1.00 -21.92 13.12
N ASN A 12 2.20 -21.37 12.94
CA ASN A 12 3.28 -21.99 12.18
C ASN A 12 3.71 -23.31 12.86
N GLU A 13 3.75 -24.40 12.10
CA GLU A 13 4.14 -25.74 12.57
C GLU A 13 5.45 -25.74 13.37
N PHE A 14 6.45 -24.96 12.93
CA PHE A 14 7.72 -24.83 13.64
C PHE A 14 7.55 -24.22 15.04
N LYS A 15 6.68 -23.21 15.18
CA LYS A 15 6.40 -22.56 16.47
C LYS A 15 5.76 -23.54 17.45
N VAL A 16 4.80 -24.33 16.98
CA VAL A 16 4.12 -25.37 17.79
C VAL A 16 5.13 -26.40 18.29
N ILE A 17 6.05 -26.84 17.42
CA ILE A 17 7.06 -27.83 17.81
C ILE A 17 8.07 -27.23 18.80
N LEU A 18 8.53 -26.00 18.60
CA LEU A 18 9.44 -25.32 19.55
C LEU A 18 8.79 -25.17 20.94
N ARG A 19 7.52 -24.75 20.99
CA ARG A 19 6.75 -24.68 22.25
C ARG A 19 6.58 -26.04 22.92
N SER A 20 6.43 -27.10 22.14
CA SER A 20 6.40 -28.48 22.67
C SER A 20 7.73 -28.91 23.26
N ILE A 21 8.85 -28.47 22.67
CA ILE A 21 10.20 -28.68 23.22
C ILE A 21 10.35 -27.93 24.55
N ILE A 22 9.92 -26.67 24.62
CA ILE A 22 9.95 -25.87 25.86
C ILE A 22 9.23 -26.60 27.00
N LEU A 23 8.02 -27.10 26.76
CA LEU A 23 7.27 -27.86 27.76
C LEU A 23 7.99 -29.13 28.19
N SER A 24 8.61 -29.82 27.24
CA SER A 24 9.38 -31.03 27.53
C SER A 24 10.60 -30.69 28.41
N LEU A 25 11.30 -29.60 28.11
CA LEU A 25 12.43 -29.11 28.90
C LEU A 25 12.02 -28.74 30.33
N LEU A 26 10.85 -28.12 30.51
CA LEU A 26 10.33 -27.75 31.83
C LEU A 26 10.03 -28.96 32.73
N ILE A 27 9.86 -30.15 32.16
CA ILE A 27 9.55 -31.38 32.89
C ILE A 27 10.82 -32.20 33.20
N ILE A 28 11.91 -31.96 32.47
CA ILE A 28 13.17 -32.70 32.62
C ILE A 28 13.95 -32.19 33.84
N SER A 29 14.63 -33.10 34.56
CA SER A 29 15.48 -32.78 35.70
C SER A 29 16.81 -32.13 35.28
N GLU A 30 17.41 -31.33 36.17
CA GLU A 30 18.72 -30.69 35.96
C GLU A 30 19.80 -31.72 35.55
N LYS A 31 20.77 -31.32 34.72
CA LYS A 31 21.89 -32.17 34.23
C LYS A 31 21.44 -33.43 33.49
N SER A 32 20.72 -33.23 32.39
CA SER A 32 20.19 -34.32 31.56
C SER A 32 20.69 -34.23 30.11
N ASP A 33 20.90 -35.39 29.49
CA ASP A 33 21.20 -35.51 28.06
C ASP A 33 19.89 -35.63 27.27
N ILE A 34 19.72 -34.79 26.24
CA ILE A 34 18.53 -34.79 25.40
C ILE A 34 18.88 -35.16 23.97
N VAL A 35 18.30 -36.27 23.50
CA VAL A 35 18.31 -36.66 22.08
C VAL A 35 17.01 -36.17 21.45
N LEU A 36 17.11 -35.10 20.65
CA LEU A 36 15.95 -34.56 19.94
C LEU A 36 15.61 -35.44 18.74
N GLY A 37 14.71 -36.41 18.90
CA GLY A 37 14.16 -37.19 17.79
C GLY A 37 13.14 -36.41 16.95
N ILE A 38 13.46 -35.19 16.50
CA ILE A 38 12.55 -34.28 15.79
C ILE A 38 12.94 -34.10 14.31
N ASN A 39 12.21 -33.26 13.59
CA ASN A 39 12.53 -32.88 12.21
C ASN A 39 13.94 -32.25 12.13
N GLU A 40 14.78 -32.71 11.19
CA GLU A 40 16.14 -32.19 10.96
C GLU A 40 16.17 -30.68 10.75
N ASN A 41 15.13 -30.11 10.16
CA ASN A 41 15.03 -28.65 9.95
C ASN A 41 14.94 -27.87 11.27
N ILE A 42 14.30 -28.45 12.30
CA ILE A 42 14.15 -27.81 13.62
C ILE A 42 15.45 -27.95 14.42
N GLN A 43 16.12 -29.09 14.32
CA GLN A 43 17.47 -29.25 14.88
C GLN A 43 18.44 -28.24 14.26
N LYS A 44 18.43 -28.11 12.93
CA LYS A 44 19.22 -27.09 12.22
C LYS A 44 18.86 -25.69 12.70
N LEU A 45 17.59 -25.35 12.84
CA LEU A 45 17.16 -24.04 13.34
C LEU A 45 17.70 -23.74 14.75
N ILE A 46 17.61 -24.68 15.69
CA ILE A 46 18.14 -24.53 17.06
C ILE A 46 19.66 -24.38 17.04
N ASN A 47 20.35 -25.26 16.30
CA ASN A 47 21.81 -25.24 16.20
C ASN A 47 22.33 -23.97 15.51
N GLU A 48 21.69 -23.54 14.42
CA GLU A 48 22.00 -22.29 13.74
C GLU A 48 21.79 -21.08 14.63
N PHE A 49 20.73 -21.08 15.47
CA PHE A 49 20.50 -20.01 16.42
C PHE A 49 21.61 -19.96 17.47
N ARG A 50 21.90 -21.08 18.16
CA ARG A 50 22.93 -21.16 19.22
C ARG A 50 24.32 -20.78 18.72
N ASN A 51 24.70 -21.30 17.56
CA ASN A 51 26.02 -21.06 16.96
C ASN A 51 26.12 -19.68 16.27
N ASN A 52 25.06 -18.87 16.27
CA ASN A 52 25.08 -17.56 15.64
C ASN A 52 25.76 -16.53 16.53
N SER A 53 26.94 -16.06 16.13
CA SER A 53 27.61 -14.93 16.78
C SER A 53 26.95 -13.58 16.50
N SER A 54 26.01 -13.49 15.55
CA SER A 54 25.34 -12.24 15.21
C SER A 54 24.01 -12.10 15.96
N ASN A 55 24.02 -11.28 17.02
CA ASN A 55 22.80 -10.87 17.72
C ASN A 55 21.73 -10.33 16.76
N ARG A 56 22.16 -9.58 15.74
CA ARG A 56 21.27 -9.07 14.69
C ARG A 56 20.52 -10.19 13.95
N LYS A 57 21.19 -11.31 13.62
CA LYS A 57 20.54 -12.43 12.94
C LYS A 57 19.59 -13.19 13.89
N LYS A 58 19.97 -13.35 15.16
CA LYS A 58 19.12 -13.96 16.19
C LYS A 58 17.78 -13.21 16.34
N ILE A 59 17.83 -11.89 16.52
CA ILE A 59 16.62 -11.06 16.70
C ILE A 59 15.71 -10.97 15.45
N ASP A 60 16.26 -11.25 14.27
CA ASP A 60 15.51 -11.28 13.00
C ASP A 60 14.82 -12.64 12.77
N SER A 61 14.99 -13.62 13.67
CA SER A 61 14.25 -14.89 13.64
C SER A 61 12.78 -14.69 14.01
N ASP A 62 11.88 -15.27 13.24
CA ASP A 62 10.43 -15.27 13.56
C ASP A 62 10.10 -16.09 14.83
N PHE A 63 11.03 -16.94 15.29
CA PHE A 63 10.92 -17.76 16.51
C PHE A 63 11.91 -17.30 17.61
N TYR A 64 12.29 -16.02 17.59
CA TYR A 64 13.33 -15.48 18.48
C TYR A 64 13.03 -15.75 19.96
N LEU A 65 11.80 -15.50 20.41
CA LEU A 65 11.40 -15.70 21.80
C LEU A 65 11.54 -17.17 22.24
N GLU A 66 10.99 -18.11 21.46
CA GLU A 66 11.07 -19.53 21.77
C GLU A 66 12.51 -20.05 21.76
N LEU A 67 13.31 -19.66 20.76
CA LEU A 67 14.69 -20.10 20.62
C LEU A 67 15.59 -19.52 21.71
N LEU A 68 15.39 -18.25 22.08
CA LEU A 68 16.13 -17.61 23.16
C LEU A 68 15.80 -18.25 24.50
N PHE A 69 14.53 -18.57 24.75
CA PHE A 69 14.15 -19.31 25.96
C PHE A 69 14.85 -20.67 26.02
N ILE A 70 14.82 -21.44 24.93
CA ILE A 70 15.47 -22.75 24.85
C ILE A 70 16.99 -22.63 25.11
N GLU A 71 17.66 -21.69 24.44
CA GLU A 71 19.10 -21.43 24.62
C GLU A 71 19.42 -21.13 26.09
N ASN A 72 18.74 -20.16 26.70
CA ASN A 72 18.97 -19.76 28.08
C ASN A 72 18.62 -20.87 29.09
N PHE A 73 17.57 -21.65 28.84
CA PHE A 73 17.17 -22.76 29.71
C PHE A 73 18.22 -23.88 29.70
N ILE A 74 18.70 -24.25 28.52
CA ILE A 74 19.72 -25.28 28.34
C ILE A 74 21.02 -24.87 29.02
N GLU A 75 21.45 -23.61 28.84
CA GLU A 75 22.65 -23.08 29.50
C GLU A 75 22.50 -23.05 31.02
N LYS A 76 21.35 -22.61 31.53
CA LYS A 76 21.11 -22.50 32.97
C LYS A 76 21.13 -23.85 33.69
N TYR A 77 20.60 -24.90 33.07
CA TYR A 77 20.45 -26.22 33.68
C TYR A 77 21.48 -27.25 33.21
N ASP A 78 22.50 -26.81 32.48
CA ASP A 78 23.60 -27.64 31.98
C ASP A 78 23.10 -28.88 31.23
N ILE A 79 22.21 -28.64 30.26
CA ILE A 79 21.59 -29.68 29.44
C ILE A 79 22.40 -29.85 28.15
N GLU A 80 22.73 -31.07 27.76
CA GLU A 80 23.42 -31.33 26.49
C GLU A 80 22.43 -31.83 25.42
N ILE A 81 22.38 -31.14 24.27
CA ILE A 81 21.64 -31.63 23.09
C ILE A 81 22.61 -32.49 22.27
N LEU A 82 22.31 -33.79 22.19
CA LEU A 82 23.13 -34.75 21.45
C LEU A 82 22.65 -34.91 20.00
N ASP A 83 23.61 -34.96 19.06
CA ASP A 83 23.35 -35.27 17.66
C ASP A 83 22.92 -36.75 17.46
N LEU A 84 22.10 -36.98 16.43
CA LEU A 84 21.64 -38.31 16.06
C LEU A 84 22.79 -39.13 15.43
N ASN A 85 23.40 -40.02 16.21
CA ASN A 85 24.31 -41.06 15.70
C ASN A 85 23.56 -42.38 15.38
N ALA A 86 24.20 -43.33 14.69
CA ALA A 86 23.56 -44.58 14.27
C ALA A 86 22.94 -45.41 15.43
N ARG A 87 23.54 -45.32 16.63
CA ARG A 87 23.07 -46.00 17.85
C ARG A 87 21.82 -45.31 18.42
N ASN A 88 21.87 -44.00 18.57
CA ASN A 88 20.77 -43.18 19.07
C ASN A 88 19.59 -43.14 18.10
N TYR A 89 19.85 -43.22 16.78
CA TYR A 89 18.81 -43.31 15.76
C TYR A 89 17.96 -44.59 15.90
N LYS A 90 18.61 -45.74 16.13
CA LYS A 90 17.91 -47.01 16.32
C LYS A 90 17.03 -46.99 17.58
N ILE A 91 17.58 -46.47 18.68
CA ILE A 91 16.85 -46.28 19.95
C ILE A 91 15.66 -45.33 19.75
N THR A 92 15.86 -44.20 19.09
CA THR A 92 14.80 -43.22 18.80
C THR A 92 13.69 -43.82 17.92
N LYS A 93 14.06 -44.62 16.92
CA LYS A 93 13.10 -45.32 16.04
C LYS A 93 12.26 -46.33 16.80
N GLU A 94 12.87 -47.11 17.69
CA GLU A 94 12.17 -48.05 18.56
C GLU A 94 11.24 -47.33 19.54
N LEU A 95 11.69 -46.24 20.17
CA LEU A 95 10.86 -45.41 21.05
C LEU A 95 9.67 -44.78 20.32
N ARG A 96 9.86 -44.32 19.08
CA ARG A 96 8.77 -43.80 18.23
C ARG A 96 7.72 -44.87 17.91
N LEU A 97 8.14 -46.12 17.66
CA LEU A 97 7.22 -47.24 17.42
C LEU A 97 6.42 -47.59 18.67
N LYS A 98 7.09 -47.75 19.81
CA LYS A 98 6.43 -47.93 21.12
C LYS A 98 5.46 -46.79 21.43
N ALA A 99 5.83 -45.56 21.07
CA ALA A 99 4.96 -44.40 21.27
C ALA A 99 3.67 -44.46 20.44
N ARG A 100 3.77 -44.90 19.18
CA ARG A 100 2.62 -45.10 18.29
C ARG A 100 1.72 -46.24 18.75
N GLU A 101 2.27 -47.27 19.38
CA GLU A 101 1.50 -48.37 19.95
C GLU A 101 0.78 -47.94 21.23
N ASN A 102 1.45 -47.21 22.13
CA ASN A 102 0.85 -46.65 23.35
C ASN A 102 -0.26 -45.62 23.06
N LEU A 103 -0.23 -44.95 21.90
CA LEU A 103 -1.32 -44.09 21.43
C LEU A 103 -2.62 -44.86 21.13
N LYS A 104 -2.55 -46.17 20.89
CA LYS A 104 -3.72 -47.02 20.61
C LYS A 104 -4.36 -47.60 21.88
N SER A 105 -3.60 -47.75 22.98
CA SER A 105 -4.12 -48.21 24.27
C SER A 105 -4.66 -47.02 25.08
N LYS A 106 -5.98 -46.98 25.25
CA LYS A 106 -6.71 -45.86 25.86
C LYS A 106 -6.55 -45.83 27.38
N GLU A 107 -5.80 -44.85 27.86
CA GLU A 107 -6.07 -44.02 29.05
C GLU A 107 -5.08 -42.84 29.03
N ILE A 108 -5.37 -41.83 28.21
CA ILE A 108 -4.56 -40.61 28.11
C ILE A 108 -5.12 -39.61 29.10
N ILE A 109 -4.36 -39.30 30.16
CA ILE A 109 -4.65 -38.18 31.05
C ILE A 109 -4.41 -36.89 30.24
N LYS A 110 -5.47 -36.14 29.96
CA LYS A 110 -5.40 -34.89 29.21
C LYS A 110 -5.21 -33.73 30.16
N TYR A 111 -4.12 -32.98 29.95
CA TYR A 111 -3.90 -31.69 30.59
C TYR A 111 -4.04 -30.60 29.53
N ASN A 112 -4.87 -29.60 29.82
CA ASN A 112 -4.98 -28.40 29.00
C ASN A 112 -4.11 -27.32 29.63
N PHE A 113 -3.14 -26.82 28.90
CA PHE A 113 -2.27 -25.73 29.33
C PHE A 113 -2.13 -24.72 28.19
N GLU A 114 -1.93 -23.46 28.54
CA GLU A 114 -1.67 -22.36 27.61
C GLU A 114 -0.27 -21.81 27.92
N ILE A 115 0.60 -21.76 26.91
CA ILE A 115 1.88 -21.07 27.04
C ILE A 115 1.63 -19.59 26.73
N ILE A 116 1.78 -18.76 27.76
CA ILE A 116 1.72 -17.31 27.63
C ILE A 116 3.09 -16.82 27.15
N ASP A 117 3.13 -16.01 26.08
CA ASP A 117 4.39 -15.53 25.51
C ASP A 117 5.23 -14.72 26.52
N ASP A 118 4.59 -13.94 27.40
CA ASP A 118 5.29 -13.19 28.45
C ASP A 118 6.04 -14.11 29.44
N ALA A 119 5.62 -15.36 29.61
CA ALA A 119 6.32 -16.33 30.46
C ALA A 119 7.62 -16.84 29.83
N LEU A 120 7.79 -16.67 28.51
CA LEU A 120 9.00 -17.05 27.77
C LEU A 120 10.07 -15.95 27.76
N ILE A 121 9.77 -14.79 28.34
CA ILE A 121 10.69 -13.67 28.40
C ILE A 121 11.90 -14.02 29.27
N THR A 122 13.07 -13.91 28.68
CA THR A 122 14.36 -14.08 29.36
C THR A 122 15.27 -12.86 29.26
N ASN A 123 14.99 -11.95 28.32
CA ASN A 123 15.73 -10.71 28.13
C ASN A 123 15.04 -9.56 28.89
N GLU A 124 15.80 -8.60 29.39
CA GLU A 124 15.27 -7.38 30.03
C GLU A 124 14.70 -6.39 29.00
N PHE A 125 15.20 -6.43 27.76
CA PHE A 125 14.86 -5.45 26.72
C PHE A 125 13.96 -6.02 25.62
N ASN A 126 12.71 -6.37 25.96
CA ASN A 126 11.72 -6.83 24.97
C ASN A 126 10.97 -5.67 24.33
N LEU A 127 10.56 -5.87 23.08
CA LEU A 127 9.79 -4.87 22.34
C LEU A 127 8.29 -5.11 22.53
N TYR A 128 7.59 -4.04 22.92
CA TYR A 128 6.14 -4.02 23.05
C TYR A 128 5.54 -2.97 22.12
N TRP A 129 4.34 -3.25 21.62
CA TRP A 129 3.49 -2.25 21.00
C TRP A 129 2.11 -2.30 21.64
N ASN A 130 1.67 -1.18 22.23
CA ASN A 130 0.38 -1.08 22.91
C ASN A 130 0.15 -2.24 23.90
N GLN A 131 1.14 -2.48 24.78
CA GLN A 131 1.16 -3.57 25.77
C GLN A 131 1.17 -4.99 25.19
N ARG A 132 1.32 -5.15 23.87
CA ARG A 132 1.46 -6.47 23.22
C ARG A 132 2.93 -6.76 22.94
N LEU A 133 3.39 -7.93 23.35
CA LEU A 133 4.76 -8.39 23.10
C LEU A 133 4.99 -8.63 21.60
N ILE A 134 6.19 -8.30 21.13
CA ILE A 134 6.68 -8.64 19.79
C ILE A 134 7.69 -9.78 19.94
N ASN A 135 7.29 -10.97 19.51
CA ASN A 135 8.01 -12.23 19.81
C ASN A 135 9.29 -12.44 18.99
N GLY A 136 9.59 -11.58 18.02
CA GLY A 136 10.74 -11.75 17.14
C GLY A 136 10.56 -11.13 15.76
N GLY A 137 11.45 -11.51 14.84
CA GLY A 137 11.39 -11.08 13.44
C GLY A 137 11.40 -9.56 13.30
N TYR A 138 12.11 -8.85 14.18
CA TYR A 138 11.89 -7.42 14.40
C TYR A 138 12.06 -6.58 13.15
N ARG A 139 13.00 -6.92 12.26
CA ARG A 139 13.12 -6.25 10.96
C ARG A 139 11.93 -6.51 10.05
N GLY A 140 11.44 -7.75 10.01
CA GLY A 140 10.22 -8.13 9.28
C GLY A 140 9.01 -7.37 9.81
N TRP A 141 8.83 -7.36 11.13
CA TRP A 141 7.81 -6.57 11.81
C TRP A 141 7.93 -5.08 11.47
N ARG A 142 9.11 -4.48 11.60
CA ARG A 142 9.34 -3.05 11.31
C ARG A 142 9.03 -2.69 9.86
N LYS A 143 9.31 -3.57 8.89
CA LYS A 143 8.91 -3.40 7.48
C LYS A 143 7.39 -3.38 7.33
N LYS A 144 6.67 -4.29 7.99
CA LYS A 144 5.20 -4.28 8.02
C LYS A 144 4.67 -2.97 8.62
N ILE A 145 5.27 -2.48 9.70
CA ILE A 145 4.92 -1.17 10.28
C ILE A 145 5.20 -0.02 9.32
N THR A 146 6.32 -0.02 8.59
CA THR A 146 6.58 0.97 7.55
C THR A 146 5.48 0.96 6.48
N ASN A 147 5.04 -0.23 6.03
CA ASN A 147 3.93 -0.35 5.10
C ASN A 147 2.61 0.19 5.68
N VAL A 148 2.34 -0.04 6.98
CA VAL A 148 1.19 0.56 7.68
C VAL A 148 1.25 2.09 7.60
N ILE A 149 2.41 2.68 7.90
CA ILE A 149 2.59 4.14 7.89
C ILE A 149 2.29 4.70 6.51
N TRP A 150 2.90 4.14 5.45
CA TRP A 150 2.66 4.58 4.08
C TRP A 150 1.20 4.40 3.65
N LYS A 151 0.59 3.27 4.00
CA LYS A 151 -0.83 3.02 3.71
C LYS A 151 -1.72 4.04 4.41
N ASN A 152 -1.43 4.35 5.66
CA ASN A 152 -2.16 5.36 6.43
C ASN A 152 -2.01 6.77 5.84
N GLU A 153 -0.82 7.13 5.36
CA GLU A 153 -0.59 8.40 4.67
C GLU A 153 -1.41 8.51 3.38
N ILE A 154 -1.47 7.44 2.58
CA ILE A 154 -2.27 7.40 1.35
C ILE A 154 -3.77 7.52 1.67
N LEU A 155 -4.26 6.74 2.64
CA LEU A 155 -5.68 6.73 3.03
C LEU A 155 -6.17 8.07 3.58
N ASN A 156 -5.30 8.83 4.27
CA ASN A 156 -5.64 10.13 4.85
C ASN A 156 -5.16 11.31 4.01
N SER A 157 -4.69 11.06 2.78
CA SER A 157 -4.26 12.13 1.87
C SER A 157 -5.47 12.89 1.34
N ASN A 158 -5.56 14.20 1.64
CA ASN A 158 -6.62 15.06 1.10
C ASN A 158 -6.66 15.06 -0.45
N ARG A 159 -5.55 14.71 -1.13
CA ARG A 159 -5.47 14.64 -2.60
C ARG A 159 -6.17 13.42 -3.20
N LEU A 160 -6.46 12.41 -2.37
CA LEU A 160 -7.10 11.16 -2.75
C LEU A 160 -8.42 10.94 -2.02
N ASP A 161 -8.92 11.96 -1.31
CA ASP A 161 -10.17 11.88 -0.55
C ASP A 161 -11.35 11.49 -1.45
N ASP A 162 -11.39 12.00 -2.69
CA ASP A 162 -12.44 11.67 -3.65
C ASP A 162 -12.44 10.19 -4.08
N LEU A 163 -11.28 9.52 -4.09
CA LEU A 163 -11.16 8.08 -4.34
C LEU A 163 -11.44 7.25 -3.08
N PHE A 164 -10.98 7.72 -1.91
CA PHE A 164 -11.05 6.95 -0.67
C PHE A 164 -12.36 7.13 0.11
N MET A 165 -13.12 8.19 -0.12
CA MET A 165 -14.39 8.46 0.55
C MET A 165 -15.39 7.32 0.41
N TYR A 166 -15.54 6.77 -0.80
CA TYR A 166 -16.47 5.66 -1.07
C TYR A 166 -15.76 4.32 -1.25
N ASN A 167 -14.51 4.19 -0.78
CA ASN A 167 -13.69 3.01 -1.05
C ASN A 167 -14.29 1.70 -0.51
N TYR A 168 -15.10 1.79 0.54
CA TYR A 168 -15.82 0.67 1.13
C TYR A 168 -16.79 -0.03 0.15
N LYS A 169 -17.16 0.64 -0.96
CA LYS A 169 -17.97 0.06 -2.04
C LYS A 169 -17.22 -0.96 -2.90
N ARG A 170 -15.89 -1.07 -2.74
CA ARG A 170 -15.04 -2.08 -3.40
C ARG A 170 -15.06 -2.03 -4.94
N GLU A 171 -15.24 -0.85 -5.51
CA GLU A 171 -15.26 -0.65 -6.96
C GLU A 171 -13.88 -0.81 -7.62
N TYR A 172 -12.79 -0.64 -6.85
CA TYR A 172 -11.43 -0.58 -7.39
C TYR A 172 -10.60 -1.82 -7.05
N ASP A 173 -9.88 -2.33 -8.05
CA ASP A 173 -8.79 -3.28 -7.85
C ASP A 173 -7.54 -2.49 -7.45
N TRP A 174 -7.38 -2.21 -6.15
CA TRP A 174 -6.23 -1.47 -5.65
C TRP A 174 -4.91 -2.20 -5.86
N GLN A 175 -4.91 -3.54 -5.95
CA GLN A 175 -3.70 -4.28 -6.22
C GLN A 175 -3.21 -3.99 -7.64
N THR A 176 -4.06 -4.22 -8.64
CA THR A 176 -3.74 -3.92 -10.05
C THR A 176 -3.41 -2.43 -10.24
N THR A 177 -4.18 -1.55 -9.59
CA THR A 177 -3.96 -0.10 -9.61
C THR A 177 -2.57 0.28 -9.08
N LEU A 178 -2.20 -0.17 -7.88
CA LEU A 178 -0.92 0.21 -7.27
C LEU A 178 0.28 -0.44 -7.97
N GLU A 179 0.14 -1.66 -8.49
CA GLU A 179 1.16 -2.29 -9.35
C GLU A 179 1.38 -1.47 -10.62
N PHE A 180 0.31 -0.96 -11.23
CA PHE A 180 0.37 -0.07 -12.39
C PHE A 180 1.04 1.27 -12.07
N ILE A 181 0.57 1.98 -11.04
CA ILE A 181 1.11 3.29 -10.63
C ILE A 181 2.59 3.20 -10.25
N SER A 182 3.00 2.11 -9.59
CA SER A 182 4.40 1.86 -9.21
C SER A 182 5.25 1.25 -10.33
N ASN A 183 4.68 1.12 -11.53
CA ASN A 183 5.31 0.58 -12.74
C ASN A 183 5.92 -0.82 -12.58
N ARG A 184 5.33 -1.64 -11.71
CA ARG A 184 5.79 -3.02 -11.43
C ARG A 184 5.35 -4.04 -12.47
N ILE A 185 4.50 -3.61 -13.39
CA ILE A 185 4.07 -4.35 -14.57
C ILE A 185 5.17 -4.48 -15.64
N GLU A 186 6.05 -3.47 -15.74
CA GLU A 186 7.09 -3.39 -16.77
C GLU A 186 8.50 -3.51 -16.17
N CYS A 187 8.67 -3.10 -14.91
CA CYS A 187 9.96 -3.05 -14.25
C CYS A 187 9.99 -3.93 -12.99
N SER A 188 11.10 -4.63 -12.80
CA SER A 188 11.32 -5.41 -11.58
C SER A 188 11.44 -4.52 -10.35
N LYS A 189 11.27 -5.09 -9.15
CA LYS A 189 11.40 -4.36 -7.87
C LYS A 189 12.78 -3.69 -7.67
N ARG A 190 13.82 -4.18 -8.34
CA ARG A 190 15.21 -3.72 -8.18
C ARG A 190 15.68 -2.76 -9.29
N GLN A 191 14.86 -2.54 -10.31
CA GLN A 191 15.21 -1.69 -11.44
C GLN A 191 15.06 -0.21 -11.07
N CYS A 192 16.09 0.60 -11.39
CA CYS A 192 16.16 2.03 -11.08
C CYS A 192 16.55 2.83 -12.33
N GLY A 193 15.88 2.58 -13.46
CA GLY A 193 16.14 3.29 -14.71
C GLY A 193 15.53 4.69 -14.74
N THR A 194 16.08 5.56 -15.60
CA THR A 194 15.51 6.89 -15.88
C THR A 194 14.08 6.78 -16.44
N LYS A 195 13.86 5.88 -17.41
CA LYS A 195 12.53 5.61 -17.99
C LYS A 195 11.50 5.22 -16.91
N ASP A 196 11.86 4.28 -16.03
CA ASP A 196 11.00 3.87 -14.91
C ASP A 196 10.66 5.05 -13.98
N THR A 197 11.67 5.85 -13.64
CA THR A 197 11.51 7.01 -12.76
C THR A 197 10.55 8.04 -13.35
N TYR A 198 10.69 8.35 -14.64
CA TYR A 198 9.77 9.28 -15.33
C TYR A 198 8.35 8.73 -15.40
N GLU A 199 8.19 7.45 -15.74
CA GLU A 199 6.87 6.82 -15.85
C GLU A 199 6.14 6.80 -14.51
N ARG A 200 6.82 6.35 -13.45
CA ARG A 200 6.27 6.34 -12.09
C ARG A 200 5.94 7.74 -11.61
N SER A 201 6.84 8.71 -11.85
CA SER A 201 6.56 10.09 -11.46
C SER A 201 5.32 10.64 -12.16
N TYR A 202 5.14 10.34 -13.45
CA TYR A 202 3.95 10.75 -14.19
C TYR A 202 2.68 10.13 -13.60
N ARG A 203 2.65 8.79 -13.46
CA ARG A 203 1.48 8.06 -12.94
C ARG A 203 1.11 8.52 -11.53
N ILE A 204 2.09 8.72 -10.64
CA ILE A 204 1.86 9.22 -9.28
C ILE A 204 1.28 10.64 -9.28
N LYS A 205 1.87 11.56 -10.05
CA LYS A 205 1.37 12.94 -10.14
C LYS A 205 -0.04 12.97 -10.71
N ASN A 206 -0.32 12.13 -11.70
CA ASN A 206 -1.63 12.04 -12.30
C ASN A 206 -2.69 11.52 -11.32
N LEU A 207 -2.38 10.44 -10.59
CA LEU A 207 -3.22 9.91 -9.51
C LEU A 207 -3.56 10.99 -8.47
N LEU A 208 -2.58 11.80 -8.08
CA LEU A 208 -2.70 12.87 -7.09
C LEU A 208 -3.32 14.16 -7.64
N LYS A 209 -3.61 14.26 -8.94
CA LYS A 209 -4.00 15.49 -9.64
C LYS A 209 -2.98 16.64 -9.50
N ASP A 210 -1.70 16.29 -9.38
CA ASP A 210 -0.55 17.19 -9.14
C ASP A 210 0.29 17.49 -10.41
N GLN A 211 -0.29 17.24 -11.59
CA GLN A 211 0.33 17.59 -12.86
C GLN A 211 0.58 19.11 -12.94
N PRO A 212 1.65 19.56 -13.62
CA PRO A 212 1.99 20.98 -13.73
C PRO A 212 1.02 21.73 -14.66
N THR A 213 -0.17 22.02 -14.15
CA THR A 213 -1.17 22.90 -14.78
C THR A 213 -0.97 24.35 -14.34
N TYR A 214 -1.45 25.33 -15.11
CA TYR A 214 -1.35 26.74 -14.73
C TYR A 214 -2.03 27.05 -13.39
N ASP A 215 -3.16 26.39 -13.07
CA ASP A 215 -3.75 26.48 -11.73
C ASP A 215 -2.82 25.98 -10.60
N THR A 216 -2.08 24.91 -10.85
CA THR A 216 -1.12 24.39 -9.88
C THR A 216 0.10 25.29 -9.76
N LEU A 217 0.61 25.83 -10.86
CA LEU A 217 1.75 26.74 -10.88
C LEU A 217 1.42 28.08 -10.21
N PHE A 218 0.22 28.62 -10.49
CA PHE A 218 -0.28 29.85 -9.89
C PHE A 218 -0.45 29.72 -8.38
N ARG A 219 -1.10 28.64 -7.90
CA ARG A 219 -1.22 28.36 -6.45
C ARG A 219 0.12 28.19 -5.73
N ARG A 220 1.18 27.81 -6.44
CA ARG A 220 2.55 27.69 -5.91
C ARG A 220 3.32 29.01 -5.91
N ASN A 221 2.70 30.11 -6.36
CA ASN A 221 3.32 31.41 -6.56
C ASN A 221 4.58 31.32 -7.44
N THR A 222 4.47 30.57 -8.54
CA THR A 222 5.58 30.33 -9.47
C THR A 222 5.97 31.62 -10.19
N ASN A 223 7.26 31.87 -10.32
CA ASN A 223 7.78 33.03 -11.04
C ASN A 223 7.27 33.05 -12.51
N LYS A 224 7.04 34.24 -13.06
CA LYS A 224 6.51 34.49 -14.43
C LYS A 224 5.08 34.00 -14.72
N ILE A 225 4.41 33.30 -13.79
CA ILE A 225 3.03 32.87 -13.95
C ILE A 225 2.09 33.91 -13.35
N GLU A 226 1.33 34.64 -14.16
CA GLU A 226 0.48 35.75 -13.73
C GLU A 226 -0.93 35.33 -13.33
N ASP A 227 -1.53 34.36 -14.03
CA ASP A 227 -2.84 33.80 -13.72
C ASP A 227 -2.86 32.27 -13.83
N ASN A 228 -4.03 31.67 -13.60
CA ASN A 228 -4.26 30.22 -13.65
C ASN A 228 -4.96 29.75 -14.93
N LYS A 229 -4.99 30.58 -15.98
CA LYS A 229 -5.76 30.29 -17.18
C LYS A 229 -5.01 29.40 -18.14
N CYS A 230 -5.75 28.70 -18.99
CA CYS A 230 -5.16 27.88 -20.04
C CYS A 230 -4.57 28.77 -21.14
N ILE A 231 -3.25 28.66 -21.31
CA ILE A 231 -2.53 29.39 -22.36
C ILE A 231 -2.78 28.86 -23.77
N ARG A 232 -3.30 27.62 -23.87
CA ARG A 232 -3.60 26.94 -25.14
C ARG A 232 -4.90 27.46 -25.75
N CYS A 233 -6.04 27.11 -25.14
CA CYS A 233 -7.36 27.46 -25.68
C CYS A 233 -7.70 28.95 -25.59
N LYS A 234 -7.03 29.73 -24.73
CA LYS A 234 -7.23 31.18 -24.56
C LYS A 234 -8.67 31.64 -24.29
N LYS A 235 -9.58 30.72 -23.94
CA LYS A 235 -10.98 31.01 -23.58
C LYS A 235 -11.19 31.61 -22.18
N ASN A 236 -10.12 32.07 -21.54
CA ASN A 236 -10.17 32.58 -20.17
C ASN A 236 -10.64 31.53 -19.14
N GLU A 237 -10.50 30.24 -19.47
CA GLU A 237 -10.80 29.10 -18.59
C GLU A 237 -9.62 28.75 -17.68
N ILE A 238 -9.90 28.26 -16.47
CA ILE A 238 -8.87 27.81 -15.52
C ILE A 238 -8.28 26.48 -16.00
N GLU A 239 -6.96 26.42 -16.18
CA GLU A 239 -6.26 25.18 -16.49
C GLU A 239 -6.06 24.33 -15.21
N ASN A 240 -7.12 23.66 -14.79
CA ASN A 240 -7.05 22.66 -13.72
C ASN A 240 -6.78 21.26 -14.29
N TRP A 241 -6.68 20.25 -13.41
CA TRP A 241 -6.41 18.87 -13.84
C TRP A 241 -7.48 18.30 -14.78
N GLU A 242 -8.75 18.70 -14.64
CA GLU A 242 -9.83 18.21 -15.52
C GLU A 242 -9.75 18.87 -16.89
N HIS A 243 -9.58 20.19 -16.95
CA HIS A 243 -9.49 20.96 -18.18
C HIS A 243 -8.38 20.41 -19.10
N LEU A 244 -7.25 19.95 -18.55
CA LEU A 244 -6.17 19.33 -19.34
C LEU A 244 -6.68 18.25 -20.30
N TRP A 245 -7.57 17.38 -19.83
CA TRP A 245 -8.03 16.21 -20.58
C TRP A 245 -9.17 16.52 -21.55
N ILE A 246 -9.91 17.61 -21.32
CA ILE A 246 -11.08 18.00 -22.12
C ILE A 246 -10.89 19.35 -22.83
N CYS A 247 -9.67 19.89 -22.80
CA CYS A 247 -9.33 21.13 -23.48
C CYS A 247 -9.66 21.00 -24.97
N GLU A 248 -10.38 21.97 -25.51
CA GLU A 248 -10.73 22.01 -26.93
C GLU A 248 -9.54 22.13 -27.89
N ASP A 249 -8.41 22.62 -27.36
CA ASP A 249 -7.16 22.76 -28.10
C ASP A 249 -6.42 21.42 -28.21
N ASN A 250 -6.99 20.33 -27.67
CA ASN A 250 -6.51 18.98 -27.88
C ASN A 250 -6.91 18.50 -29.28
N ASP A 251 -5.97 17.87 -29.99
CA ASP A 251 -6.20 17.39 -31.35
C ASP A 251 -7.31 16.33 -31.44
N ASN A 252 -7.54 15.60 -30.35
CA ASN A 252 -8.51 14.51 -30.28
C ASN A 252 -9.29 14.57 -28.96
N ASP A 253 -10.55 14.16 -29.02
CA ASP A 253 -11.36 13.96 -27.84
C ASP A 253 -11.06 12.60 -27.17
N LEU A 254 -11.44 12.48 -25.89
CA LEU A 254 -11.15 11.28 -25.10
C LEU A 254 -11.84 10.02 -25.65
N ASN A 255 -13.07 10.13 -26.16
CA ASN A 255 -13.81 8.99 -26.67
C ASN A 255 -13.22 8.51 -28.00
N GLU A 256 -12.89 9.45 -28.90
CA GLU A 256 -12.18 9.16 -30.15
C GLU A 256 -10.88 8.39 -29.86
N ILE A 257 -10.06 8.87 -28.91
CA ILE A 257 -8.84 8.17 -28.52
C ILE A 257 -9.15 6.75 -28.03
N ILE A 258 -10.15 6.56 -27.18
CA ILE A 258 -10.51 5.25 -26.62
C ILE A 258 -10.94 4.27 -27.73
N TYR A 259 -11.83 4.70 -28.63
CA TYR A 259 -12.32 3.86 -29.72
C TYR A 259 -11.20 3.49 -30.69
N GLU A 260 -10.39 4.48 -31.10
CA GLU A 260 -9.24 4.22 -31.97
C GLU A 260 -8.19 3.33 -31.29
N SER A 261 -7.99 3.46 -29.98
CA SER A 261 -7.05 2.63 -29.22
C SER A 261 -7.44 1.15 -29.26
N ILE A 262 -8.74 0.84 -29.23
CA ILE A 262 -9.24 -0.53 -29.34
C ILE A 262 -8.89 -1.11 -30.73
N SER A 263 -9.17 -0.36 -31.79
CA SER A 263 -8.84 -0.78 -33.17
C SER A 263 -7.33 -0.93 -33.39
N ARG A 264 -6.51 0.00 -32.88
CA ARG A 264 -5.05 -0.07 -32.94
C ARG A 264 -4.50 -1.27 -32.17
N PHE A 265 -5.03 -1.53 -30.98
CA PHE A 265 -4.63 -2.69 -30.19
C PHE A 265 -4.95 -4.00 -30.92
N GLU A 266 -6.13 -4.11 -31.54
CA GLU A 266 -6.49 -5.26 -32.36
C GLU A 266 -5.51 -5.45 -33.53
N GLN A 267 -5.11 -4.36 -34.19
CA GLN A 267 -4.13 -4.41 -35.28
C GLN A 267 -2.76 -4.91 -34.79
N ILE A 268 -2.27 -4.43 -33.63
CA ILE A 268 -1.01 -4.89 -33.04
C ILE A 268 -1.05 -6.39 -32.75
N LEU A 269 -2.18 -6.91 -32.25
CA LEU A 269 -2.35 -8.34 -32.00
C LEU A 269 -2.31 -9.15 -33.31
N LYS A 270 -2.93 -8.65 -34.39
CA LYS A 270 -2.87 -9.27 -35.73
C LYS A 270 -1.46 -9.30 -36.28
N GLU A 271 -0.75 -8.18 -36.21
CA GLU A 271 0.64 -8.07 -36.67
C GLU A 271 1.59 -8.99 -35.88
N SER A 272 1.26 -9.25 -34.61
CA SER A 272 1.99 -10.17 -33.73
C SER A 272 1.56 -11.65 -33.88
N ASN A 273 0.72 -11.97 -34.87
CA ASN A 273 0.15 -13.31 -35.13
C ASN A 273 -0.62 -13.92 -33.93
N GLN A 274 -1.22 -13.10 -33.08
CA GLN A 274 -1.98 -13.54 -31.90
C GLN A 274 -3.49 -13.68 -32.20
N ASN A 275 -3.82 -14.50 -33.20
CA ASN A 275 -5.20 -14.63 -33.71
C ASN A 275 -6.23 -15.06 -32.66
N GLU A 276 -5.83 -15.87 -31.68
CA GLU A 276 -6.68 -16.26 -30.55
C GLU A 276 -6.99 -15.06 -29.65
N GLU A 277 -5.98 -14.23 -29.31
CA GLU A 277 -6.17 -13.01 -28.52
C GLU A 277 -7.08 -12.01 -29.25
N VAL A 278 -6.98 -11.88 -30.57
CA VAL A 278 -7.89 -11.05 -31.39
C VAL A 278 -9.34 -11.51 -31.24
N THR A 279 -9.59 -12.81 -31.32
CA THR A 279 -10.94 -13.38 -31.20
C THR A 279 -11.51 -13.15 -29.81
N ILE A 280 -10.70 -13.38 -28.77
CA ILE A 280 -11.08 -13.14 -27.38
C ILE A 280 -11.40 -11.65 -27.16
N MET A 281 -10.55 -10.76 -27.67
CA MET A 281 -10.69 -9.32 -27.51
C MET A 281 -12.00 -8.80 -28.09
N ARG A 282 -12.35 -9.23 -29.31
CA ARG A 282 -13.63 -8.90 -29.95
C ARG A 282 -14.86 -9.27 -29.11
N ASN A 283 -14.77 -10.34 -28.30
CA ASN A 283 -15.89 -10.77 -27.46
C ASN A 283 -16.18 -9.82 -26.30
N PHE A 284 -15.19 -9.03 -25.84
CA PHE A 284 -15.36 -8.12 -24.71
C PHE A 284 -15.26 -6.62 -25.06
N ASN A 285 -14.95 -6.25 -26.30
CA ASN A 285 -14.75 -4.84 -26.68
C ASN A 285 -15.95 -3.94 -26.34
N ILE A 286 -17.16 -4.40 -26.65
CA ILE A 286 -18.39 -3.64 -26.37
C ILE A 286 -18.54 -3.46 -24.86
N GLU A 287 -18.37 -4.52 -24.08
CA GLU A 287 -18.50 -4.46 -22.62
C GLU A 287 -17.42 -3.60 -21.98
N PHE A 288 -16.19 -3.64 -22.52
CA PHE A 288 -15.09 -2.78 -22.09
C PHE A 288 -15.43 -1.29 -22.26
N ILE A 289 -15.98 -0.91 -23.42
CA ILE A 289 -16.46 0.45 -23.69
C ILE A 289 -17.62 0.82 -22.76
N ASN A 290 -18.62 -0.04 -22.65
CA ASN A 290 -19.79 0.19 -21.79
C ASN A 290 -19.38 0.46 -20.34
N ILE A 291 -18.41 -0.30 -19.83
CA ILE A 291 -17.86 -0.07 -18.49
C ILE A 291 -17.23 1.33 -18.42
N LEU A 292 -16.37 1.71 -19.36
CA LEU A 292 -15.74 3.03 -19.34
C LEU A 292 -16.75 4.18 -19.39
N GLU A 293 -17.74 4.11 -20.27
CA GLU A 293 -18.75 5.16 -20.44
C GLU A 293 -19.73 5.24 -19.28
N SER A 294 -19.95 4.13 -18.57
CA SER A 294 -20.90 4.10 -17.46
C SER A 294 -20.53 5.06 -16.32
N PRO A 295 -21.52 5.60 -15.58
CA PRO A 295 -21.26 6.51 -14.46
C PRO A 295 -20.43 5.86 -13.34
N SER A 296 -19.41 6.57 -12.86
CA SER A 296 -18.61 6.14 -11.72
C SER A 296 -19.40 6.23 -10.42
N ILE A 297 -19.31 5.16 -9.62
CA ILE A 297 -19.96 5.07 -8.31
C ILE A 297 -19.16 5.83 -7.23
N ILE A 298 -17.86 6.01 -7.45
CA ILE A 298 -16.92 6.68 -6.54
C ILE A 298 -16.76 8.15 -6.94
N LEU A 299 -16.42 8.42 -8.20
CA LEU A 299 -16.28 9.77 -8.78
C LEU A 299 -17.65 10.27 -9.26
N ARG A 300 -18.48 10.74 -8.33
CA ARG A 300 -19.86 11.20 -8.61
C ARG A 300 -19.88 12.25 -9.74
N GLY A 301 -20.80 12.10 -10.69
CA GLY A 301 -20.96 13.00 -11.84
C GLY A 301 -19.92 12.81 -12.96
N LYS A 302 -19.05 11.80 -12.86
CA LYS A 302 -18.06 11.44 -13.88
C LYS A 302 -18.31 10.03 -14.39
N SER A 303 -17.92 9.74 -15.63
CA SER A 303 -17.85 8.36 -16.16
C SER A 303 -16.61 7.63 -15.65
N ARG A 304 -16.54 6.31 -15.84
CA ARG A 304 -15.36 5.50 -15.48
C ARG A 304 -14.14 5.79 -16.37
N ILE A 305 -14.30 6.50 -17.50
CA ILE A 305 -13.18 7.09 -18.26
C ILE A 305 -12.28 7.93 -17.34
N TRP A 306 -12.86 8.66 -16.37
CA TRP A 306 -12.08 9.46 -15.42
C TRP A 306 -11.27 8.60 -14.43
N GLU A 307 -11.73 7.38 -14.15
CA GLU A 307 -10.97 6.40 -13.36
C GLU A 307 -9.76 5.91 -14.16
N LEU A 308 -9.99 5.56 -15.44
CA LEU A 308 -8.94 5.19 -16.39
C LEU A 308 -7.90 6.31 -16.51
N ILE A 309 -8.30 7.54 -16.81
CA ILE A 309 -7.39 8.70 -16.94
C ILE A 309 -6.55 8.88 -15.68
N ARG A 310 -7.11 8.63 -14.49
CA ARG A 310 -6.39 8.75 -13.22
C ARG A 310 -5.47 7.56 -12.90
N GLY A 311 -5.52 6.52 -13.71
CA GLY A 311 -4.73 5.29 -13.56
C GLY A 311 -5.34 4.30 -12.56
N ILE A 312 -6.66 4.36 -12.32
CA ILE A 312 -7.40 3.48 -11.41
C ILE A 312 -8.06 2.35 -12.18
N TYR A 313 -7.80 1.11 -11.77
CA TYR A 313 -8.40 -0.08 -12.39
C TYR A 313 -9.70 -0.46 -11.67
N ASN A 314 -10.81 -0.52 -12.42
CA ASN A 314 -12.13 -0.86 -11.89
C ASN A 314 -12.34 -2.39 -11.84
N ASN A 315 -12.92 -2.91 -10.76
CA ASN A 315 -13.18 -4.33 -10.58
C ASN A 315 -14.16 -4.91 -11.61
N LYS A 316 -15.05 -4.09 -12.20
CA LYS A 316 -15.98 -4.53 -13.25
C LYS A 316 -15.28 -5.17 -14.45
N PHE A 317 -14.05 -4.76 -14.76
CA PHE A 317 -13.26 -5.41 -15.81
C PHE A 317 -12.89 -6.86 -15.46
N ASN A 318 -12.70 -7.17 -14.18
CA ASN A 318 -12.45 -8.54 -13.72
C ASN A 318 -13.73 -9.41 -13.76
N ASP A 319 -14.91 -8.78 -13.82
CA ASP A 319 -16.21 -9.46 -13.87
C ASP A 319 -16.63 -9.86 -15.29
N ILE A 320 -16.02 -9.27 -16.33
CA ILE A 320 -16.26 -9.61 -17.75
C ILE A 320 -16.05 -11.12 -18.00
N THR A 321 -15.01 -11.70 -17.40
CA THR A 321 -14.64 -13.09 -17.60
C THR A 321 -14.03 -13.72 -16.36
N LYS A 322 -14.18 -15.03 -16.22
CA LYS A 322 -13.55 -15.83 -15.15
C LYS A 322 -12.19 -16.40 -15.56
N LYS A 323 -11.88 -16.47 -16.86
CA LYS A 323 -10.61 -17.02 -17.35
C LYS A 323 -9.47 -16.06 -17.08
N LYS A 324 -8.33 -16.60 -16.63
CA LYS A 324 -7.19 -15.78 -16.23
C LYS A 324 -6.53 -15.11 -17.44
N GLU A 325 -6.39 -15.86 -18.54
CA GLU A 325 -5.75 -15.41 -19.78
C GLU A 325 -6.51 -14.23 -20.40
N GLU A 326 -7.85 -14.31 -20.42
CA GLU A 326 -8.72 -13.23 -20.92
C GLU A 326 -8.66 -12.00 -20.02
N ARG A 327 -8.61 -12.15 -18.69
CA ARG A 327 -8.40 -11.03 -17.75
C ARG A 327 -7.06 -10.34 -17.98
N ASP A 328 -6.00 -11.12 -18.21
CA ASP A 328 -4.68 -10.56 -18.49
C ASP A 328 -4.68 -9.77 -19.80
N LEU A 329 -5.44 -10.21 -20.81
CA LEU A 329 -5.65 -9.46 -22.06
C LEU A 329 -6.45 -8.16 -21.84
N ILE A 330 -7.52 -8.18 -21.06
CA ILE A 330 -8.27 -6.96 -20.68
C ILE A 330 -7.35 -5.97 -19.97
N LYS A 331 -6.49 -6.44 -19.05
CA LYS A 331 -5.50 -5.60 -18.39
C LYS A 331 -4.47 -5.03 -19.38
N LYS A 332 -4.05 -5.80 -20.40
CA LYS A 332 -3.17 -5.29 -21.47
C LYS A 332 -3.85 -4.16 -22.25
N LEU A 333 -5.11 -4.36 -22.68
CA LEU A 333 -5.89 -3.34 -23.40
C LEU A 333 -6.06 -2.09 -22.54
N TRP A 334 -6.48 -2.21 -21.28
CA TRP A 334 -6.66 -1.08 -20.38
C TRP A 334 -5.39 -0.21 -20.27
N ARG A 335 -4.22 -0.85 -20.13
CA ARG A 335 -2.93 -0.14 -20.10
C ARG A 335 -2.60 0.52 -21.43
N PHE A 336 -2.90 -0.15 -22.53
CA PHE A 336 -2.68 0.39 -23.87
C PHE A 336 -3.49 1.68 -24.07
N VAL A 337 -4.79 1.65 -23.75
CA VAL A 337 -5.67 2.84 -23.84
C VAL A 337 -5.18 3.96 -22.93
N TYR A 338 -4.78 3.66 -21.69
CA TYR A 338 -4.19 4.66 -20.78
C TYR A 338 -2.97 5.35 -21.42
N ASN A 339 -2.07 4.57 -22.02
CA ASN A 339 -0.86 5.09 -22.65
C ASN A 339 -1.18 5.91 -23.91
N GLU A 340 -2.18 5.51 -24.70
CA GLU A 340 -2.63 6.30 -25.86
C GLU A 340 -3.17 7.66 -25.44
N ILE A 341 -3.99 7.73 -24.38
CA ILE A 341 -4.47 9.02 -23.81
C ILE A 341 -3.29 9.90 -23.40
N LYS A 342 -2.30 9.33 -22.70
CA LYS A 342 -1.08 10.06 -22.33
C LYS A 342 -0.33 10.57 -23.56
N ASN A 343 -0.15 9.72 -24.57
CA ASN A 343 0.67 10.02 -25.75
C ASN A 343 0.00 11.05 -26.67
N ARG A 344 -1.34 11.08 -26.72
CA ARG A 344 -2.10 11.97 -27.63
C ARG A 344 -2.60 13.24 -26.97
N ILE A 345 -2.71 13.29 -25.64
CA ILE A 345 -3.13 14.50 -24.92
C ILE A 345 -1.99 15.05 -24.08
N TRP A 346 -1.48 14.28 -23.12
CA TRP A 346 -0.56 14.81 -22.12
C TRP A 346 0.79 15.25 -22.73
N ILE A 347 1.38 14.42 -23.60
CA ILE A 347 2.67 14.75 -24.23
C ILE A 347 2.53 15.97 -25.17
N PRO A 348 1.59 15.98 -26.15
CA PRO A 348 1.37 17.15 -27.01
C PRO A 348 1.06 18.42 -26.23
N ARG A 349 0.23 18.34 -25.18
CA ARG A 349 -0.02 19.49 -24.28
C ARG A 349 1.28 20.02 -23.66
N CYS A 350 2.18 19.14 -23.21
CA CYS A 350 3.44 19.57 -22.60
C CYS A 350 4.35 20.27 -23.61
N ASP A 351 4.43 19.74 -24.82
CA ASP A 351 5.25 20.31 -25.88
C ASP A 351 4.69 21.67 -26.34
N GLU A 352 3.37 21.78 -26.47
CA GLU A 352 2.70 23.02 -26.84
C GLU A 352 2.82 24.09 -25.76
N VAL A 353 2.61 23.74 -24.49
CA VAL A 353 2.82 24.69 -23.38
C VAL A 353 4.25 25.19 -23.34
N LYS A 354 5.22 24.30 -23.54
CA LYS A 354 6.64 24.68 -23.60
C LYS A 354 6.89 25.66 -24.77
N ARG A 355 6.33 25.39 -25.95
CA ARG A 355 6.46 26.26 -27.13
C ARG A 355 5.87 27.65 -26.88
N LEU A 356 4.71 27.73 -26.25
CA LEU A 356 4.05 29.00 -25.89
C LEU A 356 4.85 29.76 -24.83
N GLU A 357 5.33 29.08 -23.78
CA GLU A 357 6.20 29.67 -22.75
C GLU A 357 7.50 30.23 -23.36
N GLU A 358 8.13 29.50 -24.28
CA GLU A 358 9.34 29.96 -24.97
C GLU A 358 9.06 31.18 -25.86
N LYS A 359 7.89 31.25 -26.49
CA LYS A 359 7.46 32.42 -27.29
C LYS A 359 7.27 33.66 -26.41
N ASP A 360 6.79 33.49 -25.18
CA ASP A 360 6.63 34.55 -24.19
C ASP A 360 7.92 34.84 -23.41
N GLY A 361 9.03 34.20 -23.79
CA GLY A 361 10.35 34.41 -23.20
C GLY A 361 10.54 33.78 -21.82
N ILE A 362 9.64 32.89 -21.38
CA ILE A 362 9.68 32.21 -20.10
C ILE A 362 10.62 31.00 -20.19
N LYS A 363 11.64 30.95 -19.34
CA LYS A 363 12.59 29.82 -19.29
C LYS A 363 12.24 28.83 -18.18
N LYS A 364 12.46 27.53 -18.41
CA LYS A 364 12.23 26.46 -17.40
C LYS A 364 12.96 26.68 -16.07
N ALA A 365 14.13 27.34 -16.08
CA ALA A 365 14.86 27.69 -14.86
C ALA A 365 14.13 28.73 -14.00
N GLU A 366 13.34 29.61 -14.63
CA GLU A 366 12.54 30.63 -13.95
C GLU A 366 11.33 30.01 -13.26
N LEU A 367 10.65 29.05 -13.90
CA LEU A 367 9.52 28.31 -13.33
C LEU A 367 9.87 27.45 -12.11
N ARG A 368 11.16 27.25 -11.81
CA ARG A 368 11.61 26.58 -10.59
C ARG A 368 11.67 27.53 -9.38
N LYS A 369 11.58 28.84 -9.61
CA LYS A 369 11.62 29.88 -8.59
C LYS A 369 10.20 30.28 -8.18
N ARG A 370 10.05 30.71 -6.93
CA ARG A 370 8.86 31.43 -6.48
C ARG A 370 9.02 32.93 -6.76
N LYS A 371 7.91 33.66 -6.91
CA LYS A 371 7.95 35.13 -6.95
C LYS A 371 8.53 35.66 -5.63
N ASN A 372 9.38 36.69 -5.69
CA ASN A 372 9.89 37.37 -4.50
C ASN A 372 8.79 38.27 -3.93
N GLU A 373 8.61 38.27 -2.61
CA GLU A 373 7.56 39.06 -1.92
C GLU A 373 7.76 40.59 -2.00
N LYS A 374 8.88 41.08 -2.58
CA LYS A 374 9.23 42.52 -2.59
C LYS A 374 8.58 43.34 -3.72
N ASP A 375 7.95 42.71 -4.71
CA ASP A 375 7.41 43.42 -5.88
C ASP A 375 5.91 43.79 -5.75
N THR A 376 5.27 43.49 -4.61
CA THR A 376 3.81 43.70 -4.43
C THR A 376 3.43 44.94 -3.59
N ASP A 377 4.40 45.69 -3.05
CA ASP A 377 4.12 46.76 -2.06
C ASP A 377 4.00 48.18 -2.64
N LEU A 378 3.99 48.37 -3.97
CA LEU A 378 4.02 49.72 -4.55
C LEU A 378 2.68 50.36 -4.95
N ASP A 379 1.55 49.65 -4.92
CA ASP A 379 0.27 50.23 -5.39
C ASP A 379 -0.91 50.03 -4.42
N ASN A 380 -0.82 50.58 -3.21
CA ASN A 380 -2.03 50.83 -2.40
C ASN A 380 -1.86 52.04 -1.49
N ASN A 381 -1.87 53.23 -2.09
CA ASN A 381 -2.04 54.48 -1.36
C ASN A 381 -3.31 55.20 -1.85
N SER A 382 -4.46 54.88 -1.26
CA SER A 382 -5.50 55.88 -1.02
C SER A 382 -6.55 55.43 0.01
N ASN A 383 -6.74 56.32 0.97
CA ASN A 383 -7.95 56.66 1.71
C ASN A 383 -8.39 55.91 2.98
N SER A 384 -8.54 56.76 3.98
CA SER A 384 -8.77 56.60 5.39
C SER A 384 -10.24 56.51 5.74
N GLU A 385 -10.82 55.31 5.73
CA GLU A 385 -12.10 55.01 6.41
C GLU A 385 -12.11 53.63 7.11
N THR A 386 -10.95 52.99 7.29
CA THR A 386 -10.86 51.54 7.57
C THR A 386 -10.82 51.12 9.05
N LYS A 387 -10.95 52.01 10.04
CA LYS A 387 -10.77 51.61 11.45
C LYS A 387 -11.93 50.81 12.07
N GLN A 388 -13.18 50.98 11.64
CA GLN A 388 -14.31 50.21 12.20
C GLN A 388 -14.66 48.91 11.45
N ARG A 389 -14.40 48.82 10.13
CA ARG A 389 -14.58 47.57 9.35
C ARG A 389 -13.47 46.53 9.59
N LYS A 390 -12.28 46.94 10.07
CA LYS A 390 -11.18 46.02 10.39
C LYS A 390 -11.46 45.12 11.60
N ASN A 391 -12.20 45.59 12.62
CA ASN A 391 -12.49 44.82 13.85
C ASN A 391 -13.56 43.71 13.67
N LYS A 392 -14.49 43.86 12.73
CA LYS A 392 -15.50 42.83 12.41
C LYS A 392 -14.92 41.75 11.49
N LYS A 393 -14.05 42.12 10.53
CA LYS A 393 -13.31 41.18 9.67
C LYS A 393 -12.27 40.36 10.46
N THR A 394 -11.62 40.93 11.47
CA THR A 394 -10.64 40.21 12.31
C THR A 394 -11.28 39.13 13.18
N LYS A 395 -12.46 39.38 13.77
CA LYS A 395 -13.21 38.36 14.54
C LYS A 395 -13.68 37.19 13.68
N THR A 396 -14.11 37.43 12.44
CA THR A 396 -14.50 36.35 11.51
C THR A 396 -13.29 35.58 10.98
N THR A 397 -12.16 36.24 10.69
CA THR A 397 -10.91 35.53 10.31
C THR A 397 -10.34 34.71 11.47
N GLU A 398 -10.39 35.20 12.70
CA GLU A 398 -9.99 34.43 13.90
C GLU A 398 -10.86 33.20 14.12
N ASN A 399 -12.18 33.31 13.91
CA ASN A 399 -13.08 32.15 14.01
C ASN A 399 -12.81 31.12 12.91
N ILE A 400 -12.60 31.55 11.66
CA ILE A 400 -12.20 30.68 10.54
C ILE A 400 -10.85 30.01 10.83
N GLU A 401 -9.88 30.73 11.41
CA GLU A 401 -8.60 30.14 11.82
C GLU A 401 -8.75 29.13 12.95
N LYS A 402 -9.62 29.38 13.93
CA LYS A 402 -9.93 28.43 15.00
C LYS A 402 -10.59 27.17 14.45
N GLU A 403 -11.54 27.30 13.52
CA GLU A 403 -12.17 26.17 12.83
C GLU A 403 -11.17 25.38 11.98
N LYS A 404 -10.29 26.06 11.24
CA LYS A 404 -9.18 25.42 10.51
C LYS A 404 -8.24 24.68 11.45
N LYS A 405 -7.85 25.28 12.58
CA LYS A 405 -7.01 24.62 13.60
C LYS A 405 -7.70 23.41 14.22
N ASN A 406 -9.01 23.49 14.48
CA ASN A 406 -9.80 22.39 15.02
C ASN A 406 -9.94 21.23 14.03
N SER A 407 -10.28 21.52 12.77
CA SER A 407 -10.35 20.48 11.72
C SER A 407 -9.00 19.81 11.48
N VAL A 408 -7.89 20.54 11.50
CA VAL A 408 -6.53 19.96 11.42
C VAL A 408 -6.26 19.03 12.61
N LYS A 409 -6.61 19.44 13.83
CA LYS A 409 -6.47 18.58 15.03
C LYS A 409 -7.28 17.29 14.90
N ILE A 410 -8.52 17.38 14.43
CA ILE A 410 -9.39 16.21 14.25
C ILE A 410 -8.81 15.27 13.18
N LYS A 411 -8.40 15.79 12.02
CA LYS A 411 -7.72 15.01 10.97
C LYS A 411 -6.47 14.30 11.48
N ASN A 412 -5.67 14.96 12.33
CA ASN A 412 -4.50 14.33 12.96
C ASN A 412 -4.91 13.18 13.89
N LYS A 413 -5.96 13.34 14.70
CA LYS A 413 -6.48 12.26 15.55
C LYS A 413 -6.98 11.07 14.73
N ILE A 414 -7.72 11.30 13.64
CA ILE A 414 -8.19 10.25 12.72
C ILE A 414 -7.00 9.49 12.11
N THR A 415 -5.97 10.23 11.70
CA THR A 415 -4.74 9.67 11.11
C THR A 415 -4.01 8.77 12.11
N ILE A 416 -3.92 9.17 13.38
CA ILE A 416 -3.31 8.38 14.45
C ILE A 416 -4.16 7.13 14.72
N ALA A 417 -5.47 7.29 14.92
CA ALA A 417 -6.38 6.18 15.21
C ALA A 417 -6.38 5.12 14.09
N THR A 418 -6.38 5.55 12.83
CA THR A 418 -6.30 4.66 11.67
C THR A 418 -4.99 3.89 11.64
N ARG A 419 -3.88 4.58 11.90
CA ARG A 419 -2.55 3.96 11.99
C ARG A 419 -2.50 2.90 13.09
N ASP A 420 -2.94 3.24 14.30
CA ASP A 420 -2.86 2.35 15.46
C ASP A 420 -3.72 1.10 15.26
N LYS A 421 -4.92 1.26 14.67
CA LYS A 421 -5.78 0.13 14.27
C LYS A 421 -5.10 -0.80 13.26
N LEU A 422 -4.41 -0.24 12.26
CA LEU A 422 -3.67 -1.03 11.27
C LEU A 422 -2.45 -1.74 11.89
N ILE A 423 -1.74 -1.09 12.81
CA ILE A 423 -0.62 -1.72 13.53
C ILE A 423 -1.13 -2.88 14.40
N GLY A 424 -2.25 -2.69 15.11
CA GLY A 424 -2.90 -3.76 15.87
C GLY A 424 -3.19 -5.00 15.03
N LYS A 425 -3.78 -4.81 13.83
CA LYS A 425 -4.00 -5.91 12.87
C LYS A 425 -2.71 -6.64 12.49
N VAL A 426 -1.61 -5.93 12.26
CA VAL A 426 -0.31 -6.54 11.91
C VAL A 426 0.24 -7.38 13.07
N ILE A 427 0.06 -6.92 14.31
CA ILE A 427 0.46 -7.66 15.51
C ILE A 427 -0.38 -8.93 15.66
N ASP A 428 -1.69 -8.85 15.35
CA ASP A 428 -2.62 -9.98 15.36
C ASP A 428 -2.42 -10.94 14.17
N GLY A 429 -1.31 -10.81 13.41
CA GLY A 429 -0.98 -11.67 12.27
C GLY A 429 -1.81 -11.41 11.01
N ILE A 430 -2.70 -10.41 11.00
CA ILE A 430 -3.56 -10.10 9.86
C ILE A 430 -2.75 -9.39 8.77
N ASN A 431 -2.74 -9.97 7.57
CA ASN A 431 -2.12 -9.32 6.41
C ASN A 431 -2.98 -8.13 5.95
N ILE A 432 -2.38 -6.94 5.97
CA ILE A 432 -3.03 -5.69 5.56
C ILE A 432 -2.67 -5.21 4.15
N GLU A 433 -1.75 -5.88 3.45
CA GLU A 433 -1.19 -5.41 2.18
C GLU A 433 -2.26 -5.25 1.10
N LYS A 434 -3.25 -6.15 1.08
CA LYS A 434 -4.32 -6.18 0.06
C LYS A 434 -5.62 -5.50 0.50
N ASN A 435 -5.77 -5.20 1.78
CA ASN A 435 -7.04 -4.77 2.39
C ASN A 435 -7.26 -3.25 2.27
N TRP A 436 -7.19 -2.69 1.06
CA TRP A 436 -7.35 -1.25 0.83
C TRP A 436 -8.80 -0.80 0.95
N ASP A 437 -9.69 -1.55 0.33
CA ASP A 437 -11.15 -1.38 0.28
C ASP A 437 -11.84 -1.49 1.65
N THR A 438 -11.34 -2.37 2.52
CA THR A 438 -11.92 -2.61 3.87
C THR A 438 -11.40 -1.66 4.95
N THR A 439 -10.46 -0.77 4.61
CA THR A 439 -9.95 0.21 5.59
C THR A 439 -10.83 1.47 5.54
N ILE A 440 -11.82 1.52 6.42
CA ILE A 440 -12.75 2.65 6.55
C ILE A 440 -12.01 3.84 7.16
N LYS A 441 -12.05 4.99 6.48
CA LYS A 441 -11.69 6.28 7.05
C LYS A 441 -12.75 6.63 8.11
N VAL A 442 -12.34 6.88 9.35
CA VAL A 442 -13.26 7.39 10.37
C VAL A 442 -13.64 8.81 9.92
N GLN A 443 -14.82 8.96 9.32
CA GLN A 443 -15.25 10.23 8.77
C GLN A 443 -15.95 11.06 9.85
N ASP A 444 -15.59 12.33 9.95
CA ASP A 444 -16.40 13.34 10.61
C ASP A 444 -17.70 13.49 9.79
N TYR A 445 -18.81 12.92 10.28
CA TYR A 445 -20.14 13.33 9.85
C TYR A 445 -20.38 14.74 10.40
N ILE A 446 -19.91 15.76 9.71
CA ILE A 446 -20.53 17.08 9.76
C ILE A 446 -21.36 17.16 8.49
N GLU A 447 -22.63 16.82 8.64
CA GLU A 447 -23.65 17.01 7.62
C GLU A 447 -23.59 18.46 7.12
N ILE A 448 -23.33 18.64 5.83
CA ILE A 448 -23.77 19.84 5.13
C ILE A 448 -25.27 19.62 4.88
N SER A 449 -26.06 19.86 5.92
CA SER A 449 -27.51 19.99 5.84
C SER A 449 -27.85 21.47 5.59
N HIS A 450 -27.31 22.07 4.53
CA HIS A 450 -27.79 23.36 4.01
C HIS A 450 -27.42 23.42 2.55
N LEU A 451 -28.35 23.00 1.69
CA LEU A 451 -28.61 23.48 0.33
C LEU A 451 -29.85 22.70 -0.14
N ASP A 452 -31.01 23.13 0.37
CA ASP A 452 -32.24 23.14 -0.41
C ASP A 452 -32.31 24.46 -1.18
#